data_AF-A0A7Y2HJ84-F1
#
_entry.id   AF-A0A7Y2HJ84-F1
#
_cell.length_a   1.000
_cell.length_b   1.000
_cell.length_c   1.000
_cell.angle_alpha   90.00
_cell.angle_beta   90.00
_cell.angle_gamma   90.00
#
_symmetry.space_group_name_H-M   'P 1'
#
loop_
_entity.id
_entity.type
_entity.pdbx_description
1 polymer ?
#
loop_
_entity_poly.entity_id
_entity_poly.type
_entity_poly.pdbx_seq_one_letter_code
_entity_poly.pdbx_strand_id
1 'polypeptide(L)'
;MNNIVTKRFIDSLKQLKGEGRVKSYRQFALSVDYAPQSLSDIINGKRDVTIELIRKSSLKYRINTHYLFTGEGEPFQSPTDEVMKILTVYTDDEEEERIAYVPVSAQAGYGEQLVDQAYMEELVSFNMPGSRFQSGTYRCFDISGDSMEPQLHSGDQVICKYVELDRDFSNIKDNYVYVVVTLDSVVVKRVVKTDESSIGLMLISDNTFYDPYTIKAEDVREIWEVDVKISEFSPCNKPKSSGLESEVEGMKRKLDNQTLLIKKLSRSFESVIKRNRSSL
;
A
#
# COMPACT_ATOMS: atom_id res chain seq x y z
N MET A 1 9.97 12.91 47.35
CA MET A 1 10.62 11.87 46.52
C MET A 1 10.27 12.20 45.08
N ASN A 2 11.26 12.22 44.18
CA ASN A 2 11.15 12.91 42.90
C ASN A 2 11.42 11.93 41.74
N ASN A 3 10.60 10.86 41.68
CA ASN A 3 10.70 9.88 40.61
C ASN A 3 10.47 10.57 39.25
N ILE A 4 11.40 10.36 38.31
CA ILE A 4 11.37 10.98 36.98
C ILE A 4 10.09 10.62 36.21
N VAL A 5 9.57 9.41 36.43
CA VAL A 5 8.32 8.90 35.84
C VAL A 5 7.13 9.72 36.37
N THR A 6 7.11 10.03 37.67
CA THR A 6 6.06 10.83 38.29
C THR A 6 6.05 12.26 37.73
N LYS A 7 7.23 12.86 37.49
CA LYS A 7 7.32 14.18 36.86
C LYS A 7 6.76 14.18 35.44
N ARG A 8 7.20 13.24 34.61
CA ARG A 8 6.72 13.08 33.23
C ARG A 8 5.22 12.83 33.20
N PHE A 9 4.70 12.02 34.12
CA PHE A 9 3.27 11.79 34.24
C PHE A 9 2.48 13.06 34.59
N ILE A 10 2.98 13.87 35.52
CA ILE A 10 2.38 15.16 35.86
C ILE A 10 2.39 16.12 34.66
N ASP A 11 3.46 16.11 33.86
CA ASP A 11 3.56 16.96 32.68
C ASP A 11 2.60 16.50 31.57
N SER A 12 2.45 15.19 31.33
CA SER A 12 1.41 14.65 30.46
C SER A 12 0.00 15.02 30.94
N LEU A 13 -0.26 15.04 32.25
CA LEU A 13 -1.56 15.48 32.81
C LEU A 13 -1.83 16.97 32.58
N LYS A 14 -0.81 17.83 32.68
CA LYS A 14 -0.94 19.26 32.36
C LYS A 14 -1.25 19.45 30.88
N GLN A 15 -0.60 18.67 30.02
CA GLN A 15 -0.81 18.72 28.58
C GLN A 15 -2.25 18.28 28.21
N LEU A 16 -2.78 17.20 28.81
CA LEU A 16 -4.17 16.78 28.65
C LEU A 16 -5.19 17.87 29.03
N LYS A 17 -4.87 18.66 30.07
CA LYS A 17 -5.68 19.80 30.49
C LYS A 17 -5.56 20.96 29.50
N GLY A 18 -4.36 21.24 28.99
CA GLY A 18 -4.11 22.28 27.98
C GLY A 18 -4.82 22.01 26.65
N GLU A 19 -4.85 20.76 26.22
CA GLU A 19 -5.54 20.29 25.00
C GLU A 19 -7.07 20.19 25.16
N GLY A 20 -7.61 20.49 26.35
CA GLY A 20 -9.06 20.43 26.60
C GLY A 20 -9.66 19.03 26.70
N ARG A 21 -8.85 17.97 26.61
CA ARG A 21 -9.27 16.57 26.78
C ARG A 21 -9.80 16.26 28.18
N VAL A 22 -9.41 17.06 29.18
CA VAL A 22 -9.89 16.98 30.57
C VAL A 22 -10.17 18.38 31.11
N LYS A 23 -11.37 18.62 31.68
CA LYS A 23 -11.72 19.94 32.25
C LYS A 23 -11.04 20.21 33.61
N SER A 24 -10.78 19.17 34.41
CA SER A 24 -10.10 19.30 35.70
C SER A 24 -9.37 18.03 36.13
N TYR A 25 -8.33 18.16 36.95
CA TYR A 25 -7.63 17.00 37.54
C TYR A 25 -8.54 16.12 38.40
N ARG A 26 -9.57 16.71 39.03
CA ARG A 26 -10.60 15.96 39.76
C ARG A 26 -11.42 15.08 38.82
N GLN A 27 -11.82 15.62 37.67
CA GLN A 27 -12.55 14.86 36.65
C GLN A 27 -11.69 13.73 36.08
N PHE A 28 -10.40 13.97 35.85
CA PHE A 28 -9.46 12.92 35.46
C PHE A 28 -9.41 11.81 36.51
N ALA A 29 -9.24 12.13 37.80
CA ALA A 29 -9.19 11.12 38.85
C ALA A 29 -10.44 10.23 38.86
N LEU A 30 -11.63 10.85 38.76
CA LEU A 30 -12.90 10.14 38.72
C LEU A 30 -13.04 9.29 37.45
N SER A 31 -12.50 9.74 36.32
CA SER A 31 -12.62 8.99 35.07
C SER A 31 -11.73 7.75 35.03
N VAL A 32 -10.61 7.73 35.76
CA VAL A 32 -9.73 6.55 35.87
C VAL A 32 -9.98 5.74 37.16
N ASP A 33 -11.14 5.93 37.79
CA ASP A 33 -11.52 5.28 39.06
C ASP A 33 -10.42 5.38 40.13
N TYR A 34 -9.93 6.60 40.35
CA TYR A 34 -8.90 6.90 41.32
C TYR A 34 -9.33 8.03 42.28
N ALA A 35 -8.86 7.96 43.53
CA ALA A 35 -9.24 8.94 44.54
C ALA A 35 -8.66 10.33 44.22
N PRO A 36 -9.49 11.40 44.08
CA PRO A 36 -9.02 12.75 43.75
C PRO A 36 -7.98 13.29 44.73
N GLN A 37 -8.14 12.97 46.02
CA GLN A 37 -7.21 13.35 47.08
C GLN A 37 -5.81 12.75 46.85
N SER A 38 -5.76 11.47 46.47
CA SER A 38 -4.50 10.78 46.20
C SER A 38 -3.83 11.31 44.93
N LEU A 39 -4.62 11.68 43.91
CA LEU A 39 -4.07 12.35 42.72
C LEU A 39 -3.49 13.73 43.06
N SER A 40 -4.16 14.52 43.93
CA SER A 40 -3.63 15.80 44.38
C SER A 40 -2.32 15.66 45.16
N ASP A 41 -2.16 14.61 45.97
CA ASP A 41 -0.90 14.33 46.65
C ASP A 41 0.23 13.96 45.67
N ILE A 42 -0.10 13.27 44.57
CA ILE A 42 0.85 12.97 43.49
C ILE A 42 1.27 14.26 42.77
N ILE A 43 0.32 15.12 42.40
CA ILE A 43 0.59 16.40 41.71
C ILE A 43 1.49 17.31 42.57
N ASN A 44 1.30 17.31 43.88
CA ASN A 44 2.10 18.09 44.82
C ASN A 44 3.45 17.43 45.18
N GLY A 45 3.80 16.28 44.57
CA GLY A 45 5.06 15.58 44.79
C GLY A 45 5.18 14.91 46.17
N LYS A 46 4.06 14.73 46.88
CA LYS A 46 4.03 14.02 48.18
C LYS A 46 4.05 12.51 48.00
N ARG A 47 3.59 12.00 46.85
CA ARG A 47 3.53 10.58 46.49
C ARG A 47 3.96 10.35 45.04
N ASP A 48 4.52 9.18 44.78
CA ASP A 48 4.81 8.74 43.41
C ASP A 48 3.56 8.15 42.72
N VAL A 49 3.55 8.21 41.40
CA VAL A 49 2.48 7.62 40.60
C VAL A 49 2.50 6.09 40.72
N THR A 50 1.34 5.47 40.94
CA THR A 50 1.23 4.01 40.99
C THR A 50 1.16 3.42 39.58
N ILE A 51 1.73 2.24 39.37
CA ILE A 51 1.66 1.49 38.11
C ILE A 51 0.21 1.30 37.65
N GLU A 52 -0.70 1.02 38.57
CA GLU A 52 -2.12 0.85 38.25
C GLU A 52 -2.77 2.14 37.71
N LEU A 53 -2.38 3.30 38.24
CA LEU A 53 -2.84 4.59 37.73
C LEU A 53 -2.27 4.86 36.34
N ILE A 54 -0.98 4.57 36.10
CA ILE A 54 -0.39 4.65 34.76
C ILE A 54 -1.16 3.77 33.78
N ARG A 55 -1.43 2.51 34.14
CA ARG A 55 -2.17 1.56 33.30
C ARG A 55 -3.56 2.07 32.93
N LYS A 56 -4.35 2.51 33.91
CA LYS A 56 -5.70 3.05 33.67
C LYS A 56 -5.68 4.33 32.84
N SER A 57 -4.66 5.17 33.05
CA SER A 57 -4.49 6.42 32.30
C SER A 57 -4.04 6.18 30.87
N SER A 58 -3.17 5.19 30.63
CA SER A 58 -2.77 4.74 29.31
C SER A 58 -3.98 4.22 28.52
N LEU A 59 -4.80 3.34 29.11
CA LEU A 59 -5.99 2.79 28.45
C LEU A 59 -7.04 3.85 28.09
N LYS A 60 -7.25 4.86 28.95
CA LYS A 60 -8.35 5.82 28.77
C LYS A 60 -7.96 7.10 28.02
N TYR A 61 -6.73 7.56 28.25
CA TYR A 61 -6.23 8.83 27.72
C TYR A 61 -5.06 8.66 26.75
N ARG A 62 -4.72 7.41 26.40
CA ARG A 62 -3.62 7.07 25.49
C ARG A 62 -2.30 7.72 25.88
N ILE A 63 -2.01 7.74 27.18
CA ILE A 63 -0.70 8.19 27.68
C ILE A 63 0.34 7.14 27.31
N ASN A 64 1.42 7.58 26.66
CA ASN A 64 2.51 6.72 26.23
C ASN A 64 3.35 6.25 27.42
N THR A 65 3.27 4.95 27.74
CA THR A 65 4.05 4.37 28.84
C THR A 65 5.53 4.39 28.55
N HIS A 66 5.96 4.22 27.29
CA HIS A 66 7.37 4.27 26.92
C HIS A 66 7.95 5.64 27.26
N TYR A 67 7.31 6.72 26.84
CA TYR A 67 7.70 8.10 27.18
C TYR A 67 7.81 8.32 28.70
N LEU A 68 6.86 7.80 29.49
CA LEU A 68 6.90 7.96 30.95
C LEU A 68 8.17 7.34 31.56
N PHE A 69 8.59 6.17 31.08
CA PHE A 69 9.74 5.44 31.62
C PHE A 69 11.07 5.88 31.02
N THR A 70 11.18 6.02 29.70
CA THR A 70 12.43 6.33 28.98
C THR A 70 12.61 7.84 28.78
N GLY A 71 11.53 8.55 28.47
CA GLY A 71 11.53 9.97 28.11
C GLY A 71 11.71 10.22 26.62
N GLU A 72 11.70 9.15 25.84
CA GLU A 72 11.83 9.17 24.39
C GLU A 72 10.43 9.03 23.76
N GLY A 73 10.19 9.74 22.66
CA GLY A 73 8.92 9.75 21.95
C GLY A 73 7.90 10.77 22.45
N GLU A 74 6.69 10.70 21.90
CA GLU A 74 5.59 11.60 22.23
C GLU A 74 4.86 11.18 23.53
N PRO A 75 4.38 12.14 24.35
CA PRO A 75 3.70 11.86 25.62
C PRO A 75 2.35 11.16 25.45
N PHE A 76 1.75 11.20 24.26
CA PHE A 76 0.52 10.50 23.91
C PHE A 76 0.75 9.55 22.76
N GLN A 77 0.15 8.36 22.87
CA GLN A 77 0.06 7.40 21.78
C GLN A 77 -0.95 7.91 20.76
N SER A 78 -0.52 7.98 19.51
CA SER A 78 -1.44 8.17 18.40
C SER A 78 -2.33 6.94 18.24
N PRO A 79 -3.54 7.06 17.66
CA PRO A 79 -4.42 5.92 17.38
C PRO A 79 -3.75 4.78 16.61
N THR A 80 -2.69 5.10 15.87
CA THR A 80 -1.92 4.18 15.03
C THR A 80 -0.81 3.43 15.79
N ASP A 81 -0.40 3.90 16.98
CA ASP A 81 0.75 3.35 17.70
C ASP A 81 0.41 2.08 18.52
N GLU A 82 -0.88 1.69 18.59
CA GLU A 82 -1.35 0.53 19.38
C GLU A 82 -1.06 -0.84 18.74
N VAL A 83 -0.68 -0.88 17.45
CA VAL A 83 -0.26 -2.14 16.82
C VAL A 83 1.24 -2.06 16.61
N MET A 84 2.01 -2.66 17.52
CA MET A 84 3.36 -3.11 17.20
C MET A 84 3.22 -3.98 15.95
N LYS A 85 3.47 -3.41 14.76
CA LYS A 85 3.31 -4.11 13.48
C LYS A 85 4.45 -5.12 13.40
N ILE A 86 4.14 -6.36 13.76
CA ILE A 86 5.08 -7.48 13.64
C ILE A 86 5.17 -7.80 12.15
N LEU A 87 6.29 -7.44 11.54
CA LEU A 87 6.61 -7.88 10.18
C LEU A 87 7.35 -9.22 10.28
N THR A 88 6.73 -10.28 9.78
CA THR A 88 7.41 -11.58 9.66
C THR A 88 8.38 -11.55 8.49
N VAL A 89 9.66 -11.72 8.80
CA VAL A 89 10.77 -11.83 7.84
C VAL A 89 11.19 -13.29 7.77
N TYR A 90 11.41 -13.78 6.55
CA TYR A 90 11.83 -15.16 6.31
C TYR A 90 13.33 -15.15 6.09
N THR A 91 14.05 -16.01 6.81
CA THR A 91 15.51 -16.12 6.68
C THR A 91 15.92 -17.56 6.43
N ASP A 92 17.07 -17.76 5.78
CA ASP A 92 17.73 -19.07 5.67
C ASP A 92 18.60 -19.38 6.92
N ASP A 93 19.24 -20.55 6.94
CA ASP A 93 20.19 -20.99 7.98
C ASP A 93 21.39 -20.03 8.14
N GLU A 94 21.70 -19.25 7.10
CA GLU A 94 22.76 -18.23 7.09
C GLU A 94 22.23 -16.81 7.43
N GLU A 95 21.00 -16.70 7.94
CA GLU A 95 20.30 -15.44 8.27
C GLU A 95 20.08 -14.50 7.07
N GLU A 96 20.23 -14.98 5.83
CA GLU A 96 19.88 -14.22 4.62
C GLU A 96 18.36 -14.18 4.41
N GLU A 97 17.82 -12.98 4.12
CA GLU A 97 16.39 -12.81 3.86
C GLU A 97 15.94 -13.55 2.59
N ARG A 98 14.80 -14.24 2.70
CA ARG A 98 14.14 -15.00 1.63
C ARG A 98 12.83 -14.34 1.23
N ILE A 99 12.46 -14.50 -0.03
CA ILE A 99 11.21 -13.99 -0.58
C ILE A 99 10.09 -14.98 -0.27
N ALA A 100 9.11 -14.58 0.55
CA ALA A 100 7.94 -15.41 0.81
C ALA A 100 6.93 -15.33 -0.33
N TYR A 101 6.36 -16.46 -0.72
CA TYR A 101 5.37 -16.59 -1.79
C TYR A 101 3.96 -16.70 -1.21
N VAL A 102 3.09 -15.78 -1.61
CA VAL A 102 1.69 -15.67 -1.18
C VAL A 102 0.76 -15.97 -2.36
N PRO A 103 0.27 -17.22 -2.50
CA PRO A 103 -0.62 -17.60 -3.58
C PRO A 103 -2.01 -16.96 -3.44
N VAL A 104 -2.79 -16.89 -4.53
CA VAL A 104 -4.15 -16.29 -4.53
C VAL A 104 -5.05 -16.89 -3.44
N SER A 105 -4.96 -18.20 -3.19
CA SER A 105 -5.75 -18.87 -2.15
C SER A 105 -5.40 -18.41 -0.73
N ALA A 106 -4.14 -18.03 -0.52
CA ALA A 106 -3.61 -17.53 0.75
C ALA A 106 -3.86 -16.02 0.94
N GLN A 107 -4.25 -15.30 -0.13
CA GLN A 107 -4.56 -13.87 -0.05
C GLN A 107 -5.90 -13.60 0.65
N ALA A 108 -6.84 -14.55 0.57
CA ALA A 108 -8.11 -14.47 1.28
C ALA A 108 -7.88 -14.61 2.79
N GLY A 109 -8.11 -13.55 3.57
CA GLY A 109 -7.86 -13.54 5.01
C GLY A 109 -6.39 -13.36 5.40
N TYR A 110 -5.51 -13.06 4.43
CA TYR A 110 -4.09 -12.81 4.69
C TYR A 110 -3.87 -11.75 5.76
N GLY A 111 -4.63 -10.65 5.69
CA GLY A 111 -4.54 -9.54 6.63
C GLY A 111 -4.87 -9.90 8.08
N GLU A 112 -5.77 -10.87 8.30
CA GLU A 112 -6.11 -11.38 9.63
C GLU A 112 -5.03 -12.33 10.16
N GLN A 113 -4.45 -13.14 9.28
CA GLN A 113 -3.48 -14.16 9.62
C GLN A 113 -2.04 -13.64 9.70
N LEU A 114 -1.81 -12.34 9.46
CA LEU A 114 -0.50 -11.70 9.64
C LEU A 114 0.14 -11.94 11.01
N VAL A 115 -0.68 -12.09 12.05
CA VAL A 115 -0.25 -12.28 13.45
C VAL A 115 -0.05 -13.76 13.80
N ASP A 116 -0.55 -14.67 12.96
CA ASP A 116 -0.42 -16.11 13.19
C ASP A 116 0.92 -16.62 12.64
N GLN A 117 1.84 -16.92 13.55
CA GLN A 117 3.16 -17.44 13.21
C GLN A 117 3.08 -18.79 12.48
N ALA A 118 2.13 -19.65 12.84
CA ALA A 118 1.99 -20.97 12.22
C ALA A 118 1.60 -20.84 10.74
N TYR A 119 0.70 -19.90 10.44
CA TYR A 119 0.31 -19.62 9.07
C TYR A 119 1.47 -19.08 8.23
N MET A 120 2.25 -18.16 8.80
CA MET A 120 3.43 -17.62 8.13
C MET A 120 4.47 -18.71 7.85
N GLU A 121 4.73 -19.62 8.79
CA GLU A 121 5.68 -20.72 8.60
C GLU A 121 5.29 -21.71 7.47
N GLU A 122 4.01 -21.79 7.11
CA GLU A 122 3.54 -22.64 6.00
C GLU A 122 3.83 -22.04 4.61
N LEU A 123 4.14 -20.75 4.52
CA LEU A 123 4.39 -20.10 3.23
C LEU A 123 5.73 -20.53 2.64
N VAL A 124 5.68 -20.91 1.36
CA VAL A 124 6.89 -21.28 0.60
C VAL A 124 7.77 -20.05 0.44
N SER A 125 9.08 -20.18 0.69
CA SER A 125 10.04 -19.11 0.48
C SER A 125 11.12 -19.49 -0.53
N PHE A 126 11.55 -18.53 -1.34
CA PHE A 126 12.57 -18.73 -2.36
C PHE A 126 13.52 -17.54 -2.45
N ASN A 127 14.68 -17.75 -3.10
CA ASN A 127 15.66 -16.70 -3.35
C ASN A 127 15.73 -16.35 -4.83
N MET A 128 15.93 -15.07 -5.11
CA MET A 128 16.07 -14.55 -6.47
C MET A 128 17.52 -14.07 -6.69
N PRO A 129 18.18 -14.44 -7.79
CA PRO A 129 19.55 -14.02 -8.04
C PRO A 129 19.67 -12.50 -8.22
N GLY A 130 20.57 -11.89 -7.46
CA GLY A 130 20.95 -10.50 -7.60
C GLY A 130 20.98 -9.77 -6.27
N SER A 131 22.03 -8.99 -6.03
CA SER A 131 22.29 -8.30 -4.76
C SER A 131 21.17 -7.36 -4.32
N ARG A 132 20.35 -6.86 -5.24
CA ARG A 132 19.17 -6.03 -4.91
C ARG A 132 18.14 -6.75 -4.03
N PHE A 133 17.99 -8.07 -4.19
CA PHE A 133 17.04 -8.88 -3.41
C PHE A 133 17.61 -9.35 -2.08
N GLN A 134 18.91 -9.10 -1.83
CA GLN A 134 19.58 -9.36 -0.55
C GLN A 134 19.45 -8.16 0.41
N SER A 135 18.89 -7.03 -0.05
CA SER A 135 18.74 -5.82 0.76
C SER A 135 17.27 -5.41 0.86
N GLY A 136 16.69 -5.65 2.03
CA GLY A 136 15.30 -5.36 2.36
C GLY A 136 14.38 -6.56 2.19
N THR A 137 13.17 -6.43 2.75
CA THR A 137 12.20 -7.52 2.80
C THR A 137 11.33 -7.55 1.56
N TYR A 138 11.24 -8.73 0.95
CA TYR A 138 10.45 -8.95 -0.26
C TYR A 138 9.39 -10.04 -0.05
N ARG A 139 8.25 -9.87 -0.71
CA ARG A 139 7.22 -10.90 -0.84
C ARG A 139 6.78 -11.01 -2.30
N CYS A 140 6.40 -12.22 -2.70
CA CYS A 140 5.88 -12.51 -4.02
C CYS A 140 4.38 -12.78 -3.91
N PHE A 141 3.57 -12.08 -4.71
CA PHE A 141 2.11 -12.25 -4.74
C PHE A 141 1.66 -12.69 -6.13
N ASP A 142 0.74 -13.65 -6.18
CA ASP A 142 0.02 -13.94 -7.42
C ASP A 142 -1.00 -12.83 -7.73
N ILE A 143 -1.07 -12.41 -8.99
CA ILE A 143 -2.11 -11.49 -9.46
C ILE A 143 -3.37 -12.27 -9.80
N SER A 144 -4.47 -11.84 -9.20
CA SER A 144 -5.81 -12.31 -9.53
C SER A 144 -6.66 -11.18 -10.12
N GLY A 145 -7.42 -11.51 -11.17
CA GLY A 145 -8.31 -10.56 -11.86
C GLY A 145 -7.64 -9.73 -12.95
N ASP A 146 -8.39 -8.79 -13.52
CA ASP A 146 -8.06 -7.98 -14.70
C ASP A 146 -7.91 -6.48 -14.39
N SER A 147 -7.95 -6.11 -13.11
CA SER A 147 -8.04 -4.71 -12.71
C SER A 147 -6.79 -3.87 -12.99
N MET A 148 -5.65 -4.53 -13.20
CA MET A 148 -4.38 -3.89 -13.54
C MET A 148 -3.97 -4.15 -15.00
N GLU A 149 -4.89 -4.64 -15.83
CA GLU A 149 -4.64 -4.79 -17.26
C GLU A 149 -4.55 -3.40 -17.94
N PRO A 150 -3.66 -3.22 -18.93
CA PRO A 150 -2.83 -4.24 -19.59
C PRO A 150 -1.45 -4.49 -18.95
N GLN A 151 -1.11 -3.84 -17.83
CA GLN A 151 0.24 -3.95 -17.24
C GLN A 151 0.46 -5.31 -16.56
N LEU A 152 -0.51 -5.73 -15.75
CA LEU A 152 -0.52 -6.99 -15.03
C LEU A 152 -1.74 -7.80 -15.45
N HIS A 153 -1.53 -9.07 -15.79
CA HIS A 153 -2.61 -9.99 -16.14
C HIS A 153 -2.83 -11.01 -15.03
N SER A 154 -4.03 -11.59 -14.97
CA SER A 154 -4.31 -12.70 -14.08
C SER A 154 -3.33 -13.86 -14.33
N GLY A 155 -2.72 -14.38 -13.28
CA GLY A 155 -1.69 -15.43 -13.35
C GLY A 155 -0.25 -14.90 -13.46
N ASP A 156 -0.05 -13.59 -13.62
CA ASP A 156 1.26 -12.98 -13.39
C ASP A 156 1.59 -13.07 -11.89
N GLN A 157 2.89 -13.14 -11.56
CA GLN A 157 3.39 -13.02 -10.20
C GLN A 157 4.18 -11.73 -10.06
N VAL A 158 4.05 -11.05 -8.93
CA VAL A 158 4.77 -9.81 -8.65
C VAL A 158 5.64 -9.97 -7.42
N ILE A 159 6.94 -9.63 -7.55
CA ILE A 159 7.84 -9.50 -6.41
C ILE A 159 7.78 -8.05 -5.95
N CYS A 160 7.53 -7.87 -4.67
CA CYS A 160 7.28 -6.59 -4.07
C CYS A 160 8.19 -6.36 -2.88
N LYS A 161 8.68 -5.13 -2.73
CA LYS A 161 9.51 -4.69 -1.62
C LYS A 161 8.66 -4.09 -0.52
N TYR A 162 8.92 -4.43 0.74
CA TYR A 162 8.23 -3.84 1.88
C TYR A 162 8.47 -2.33 1.94
N VAL A 163 7.40 -1.57 2.19
CA VAL A 163 7.47 -0.13 2.40
C VAL A 163 7.00 0.19 3.81
N GLU A 164 7.89 0.82 4.57
CA GLU A 164 7.57 1.30 5.93
C GLU A 164 6.50 2.39 5.89
N LEU A 165 5.46 2.18 6.69
CA LEU A 165 4.31 3.07 6.79
C LEU A 165 4.56 4.14 7.84
N ASP A 166 5.00 5.31 7.38
CA ASP A 166 5.11 6.51 8.20
C ASP A 166 3.77 7.27 8.27
N ARG A 167 3.63 8.16 9.25
CA ARG A 167 2.40 8.96 9.48
C ARG A 167 1.91 9.71 8.24
N ASP A 168 2.84 10.16 7.40
CA ASP A 168 2.55 10.98 6.21
C ASP A 168 2.71 10.20 4.90
N PHE A 169 2.91 8.86 4.95
CA PHE A 169 3.20 8.04 3.78
C PHE A 169 4.36 8.60 2.91
N SER A 170 5.37 9.20 3.55
CA SER A 170 6.53 9.82 2.89
C SER A 170 7.26 8.88 1.93
N ASN A 171 7.32 7.60 2.29
CA ASN A 171 8.01 6.57 1.51
C ASN A 171 7.21 6.06 0.29
N ILE A 172 5.93 6.44 0.19
CA ILE A 172 5.07 6.09 -0.94
C ILE A 172 5.25 7.11 -2.06
N LYS A 173 5.53 6.61 -3.26
CA LYS A 173 5.68 7.38 -4.49
C LYS A 173 4.35 7.42 -5.22
N ASP A 174 3.94 8.62 -5.64
CA ASP A 174 2.69 8.77 -6.37
C ASP A 174 2.76 8.12 -7.75
N ASN A 175 1.64 7.50 -8.15
CA ASN A 175 1.49 6.77 -9.40
C ASN A 175 2.38 5.53 -9.53
N TYR A 176 2.88 4.95 -8.43
CA TYR A 176 3.53 3.64 -8.44
C TYR A 176 2.53 2.53 -8.12
N VAL A 177 2.83 1.31 -8.56
CA VAL A 177 1.99 0.14 -8.29
C VAL A 177 2.42 -0.49 -6.98
N TYR A 178 1.45 -0.68 -6.09
CA TYR A 178 1.66 -1.30 -4.79
C TYR A 178 0.69 -2.45 -4.59
N VAL A 179 1.13 -3.43 -3.81
CA VAL A 179 0.24 -4.38 -3.14
C VAL A 179 -0.13 -3.78 -1.79
N VAL A 180 -1.42 -3.59 -1.58
CA VAL A 180 -1.98 -3.05 -0.34
C VAL A 180 -2.71 -4.16 0.38
N VAL A 181 -2.29 -4.40 1.62
CA VAL A 181 -2.90 -5.40 2.50
C VAL A 181 -3.79 -4.68 3.50
N THR A 182 -5.09 -4.94 3.42
CA THR A 182 -6.06 -4.55 4.45
C THR A 182 -6.40 -5.76 5.32
N LEU A 183 -7.27 -5.57 6.33
CA LEU A 183 -7.75 -6.69 7.15
C LEU A 183 -8.42 -7.78 6.29
N ASP A 184 -9.30 -7.34 5.38
CA ASP A 184 -10.20 -8.24 4.65
C ASP A 184 -9.62 -8.72 3.30
N SER A 185 -8.67 -7.99 2.73
CA SER A 185 -8.24 -8.23 1.34
C SER A 185 -6.81 -7.81 1.04
N VAL A 186 -6.22 -8.46 0.04
CA VAL A 186 -4.96 -8.06 -0.60
C VAL A 186 -5.31 -7.55 -2.00
N VAL A 187 -4.94 -6.32 -2.32
CA VAL A 187 -5.24 -5.70 -3.61
C VAL A 187 -4.00 -5.10 -4.25
N VAL A 188 -3.89 -5.22 -5.57
CA VAL A 188 -2.80 -4.60 -6.34
C VAL A 188 -3.36 -3.41 -7.09
N LYS A 189 -2.86 -2.21 -6.78
CA LYS A 189 -3.37 -0.94 -7.30
C LYS A 189 -2.25 0.08 -7.46
N ARG A 190 -2.50 1.05 -8.34
CA ARG A 190 -1.70 2.26 -8.40
C ARG A 190 -2.10 3.19 -7.26
N VAL A 191 -1.12 3.66 -6.49
CA VAL A 191 -1.38 4.47 -5.28
C VAL A 191 -1.05 5.92 -5.55
N VAL A 192 -1.94 6.82 -5.11
CA VAL A 192 -1.72 8.26 -5.08
C VAL A 192 -2.05 8.77 -3.67
N LYS A 193 -1.16 9.58 -3.10
CA LYS A 193 -1.40 10.19 -1.79
C LYS A 193 -2.49 11.25 -1.91
N THR A 194 -3.38 11.28 -0.92
CA THR A 194 -4.45 12.29 -0.86
C THR A 194 -4.04 13.39 0.12
N ASP A 195 -4.05 14.65 -0.33
CA ASP A 195 -3.70 15.83 0.49
C ASP A 195 -4.86 16.34 1.37
N GLU A 196 -6.00 15.67 1.35
CA GLU A 196 -7.18 16.09 2.11
C GLU A 196 -7.01 15.82 3.62
N SER A 197 -7.81 16.52 4.43
CA SER A 197 -7.75 16.54 5.91
C SER A 197 -7.79 15.18 6.62
N SER A 198 -8.09 14.10 5.90
CA SER A 198 -7.91 12.72 6.32
C SER A 198 -6.79 12.09 5.49
N ILE A 199 -5.61 11.88 6.10
CA ILE A 199 -4.48 11.19 5.48
C ILE A 199 -4.95 9.82 4.97
N GLY A 200 -4.97 9.66 3.65
CA GLY A 200 -5.54 8.50 2.97
C GLY A 200 -4.83 8.21 1.66
N LEU A 201 -4.99 6.97 1.18
CA LEU A 201 -4.41 6.50 -0.07
C LEU A 201 -5.52 6.29 -1.10
N MET A 202 -5.40 6.96 -2.23
CA MET A 202 -6.27 6.73 -3.37
C MET A 202 -5.73 5.56 -4.18
N LEU A 203 -6.54 4.53 -4.33
CA LEU A 203 -6.25 3.32 -5.09
C LEU A 203 -6.88 3.43 -6.47
N ILE A 204 -6.04 3.36 -7.49
CA ILE A 204 -6.41 3.49 -8.90
C ILE A 204 -6.11 2.17 -9.60
N SER A 205 -7.08 1.70 -10.40
CA SER A 205 -6.91 0.55 -11.29
C SER A 205 -6.37 1.03 -12.63
N ASP A 206 -5.45 0.29 -13.26
CA ASP A 206 -5.00 0.63 -14.62
C ASP A 206 -6.09 0.31 -15.66
N ASN A 207 -6.96 -0.63 -15.34
CA ASN A 207 -8.12 -0.96 -16.15
C ASN A 207 -9.24 0.07 -15.90
N THR A 208 -9.65 0.77 -16.96
CA THR A 208 -10.64 1.85 -16.93
C THR A 208 -12.07 1.41 -16.60
N PHE A 209 -12.34 0.11 -16.57
CA PHE A 209 -13.63 -0.42 -16.11
C PHE A 209 -13.82 -0.33 -14.58
N TYR A 210 -12.75 -0.06 -13.83
CA TYR A 210 -12.76 0.00 -12.37
C TYR A 210 -12.57 1.43 -11.87
N ASP A 211 -13.53 1.92 -11.09
CA ASP A 211 -13.45 3.26 -10.50
C ASP A 211 -12.39 3.33 -9.38
N PRO A 212 -11.65 4.44 -9.28
CA PRO A 212 -10.77 4.70 -8.14
C PRO A 212 -11.54 4.82 -6.83
N TYR A 213 -10.92 4.39 -5.73
CA TYR A 213 -11.48 4.55 -4.39
C TYR A 213 -10.40 4.87 -3.37
N THR A 214 -10.77 5.56 -2.29
CA THR A 214 -9.84 5.96 -1.23
C THR A 214 -9.98 5.06 -0.03
N ILE A 215 -8.84 4.62 0.52
CA ILE A 215 -8.74 3.92 1.79
C ILE A 215 -8.08 4.82 2.82
N LYS A 216 -8.48 4.65 4.08
CA LYS A 216 -7.87 5.41 5.18
C LYS A 216 -6.57 4.75 5.62
N ALA A 217 -5.68 5.55 6.18
CA ALA A 217 -4.43 5.03 6.75
C ALA A 217 -4.62 3.96 7.83
N GLU A 218 -5.71 4.04 8.59
CA GLU A 218 -6.05 3.11 9.68
C GLU A 218 -6.36 1.68 9.20
N ASP A 219 -6.86 1.55 7.96
CA ASP A 219 -7.27 0.26 7.40
C ASP A 219 -6.10 -0.50 6.75
N VAL A 220 -4.97 0.19 6.56
CA VAL A 220 -3.77 -0.35 5.90
C VAL A 220 -2.89 -1.09 6.91
N ARG A 221 -2.73 -2.40 6.70
CA ARG A 221 -1.84 -3.25 7.50
C ARG A 221 -0.40 -3.16 6.97
N GLU A 222 -0.21 -3.54 5.72
CA GLU A 222 1.08 -3.55 5.03
C GLU A 222 0.97 -2.96 3.61
N ILE A 223 2.08 -2.41 3.11
CA ILE A 223 2.20 -1.94 1.72
C ILE A 223 3.51 -2.47 1.13
N TRP A 224 3.44 -2.93 -0.11
CA TRP A 224 4.57 -3.49 -0.84
C TRP A 224 4.70 -2.84 -2.22
N GLU A 225 5.85 -2.23 -2.53
CA GLU A 225 6.16 -1.63 -3.84
C GLU A 225 6.44 -2.73 -4.86
N VAL A 226 5.74 -2.74 -6.00
CA VAL A 226 5.99 -3.75 -7.05
C VAL A 226 7.29 -3.43 -7.79
N ASP A 227 8.28 -4.32 -7.68
CA ASP A 227 9.60 -4.15 -8.28
C ASP A 227 9.78 -5.01 -9.55
N VAL A 228 9.28 -6.25 -9.52
CA VAL A 228 9.44 -7.21 -10.63
C VAL A 228 8.13 -7.88 -10.93
N LYS A 229 7.86 -8.03 -12.23
CA LYS A 229 6.79 -8.88 -12.75
C LYS A 229 7.37 -10.15 -13.37
N ILE A 230 6.84 -11.29 -12.97
CA ILE A 230 7.10 -12.61 -13.53
C ILE A 230 5.83 -13.03 -14.25
N SER A 231 5.91 -13.20 -15.56
CA SER A 231 4.78 -13.67 -16.37
C SER A 231 5.09 -15.04 -16.90
N GLU A 232 4.09 -15.93 -16.88
CA GLU A 232 4.21 -17.21 -17.55
C GLU A 232 4.39 -16.97 -19.06
N PHE A 233 5.37 -17.66 -19.64
CA PHE A 233 5.61 -17.57 -21.07
C PHE A 233 4.46 -18.24 -21.83
N SER A 234 3.53 -17.44 -22.33
CA SER A 234 2.48 -17.91 -23.23
C SER A 234 3.06 -18.02 -24.66
N PRO A 235 3.30 -19.24 -25.20
CA PRO A 235 3.78 -19.39 -26.56
C PRO A 235 2.70 -18.89 -27.53
N CYS A 236 2.89 -17.71 -28.12
CA CYS A 236 2.00 -17.28 -29.18
C CYS A 236 2.41 -17.95 -30.49
N ASN A 237 1.52 -18.73 -31.10
CA ASN A 237 1.72 -19.30 -32.43
C ASN A 237 1.69 -18.25 -33.57
N LYS A 238 1.53 -16.97 -33.22
CA LYS A 238 1.62 -15.84 -34.15
C LYS A 238 2.23 -14.66 -33.41
N PRO A 239 3.32 -14.04 -33.92
CA PRO A 239 3.83 -12.82 -33.31
C PRO A 239 2.67 -11.83 -33.17
N LYS A 240 2.45 -11.32 -31.96
CA LYS A 240 1.57 -10.16 -31.74
C LYS A 240 2.25 -8.97 -32.42
N SER A 241 2.14 -8.86 -33.75
CA SER A 241 2.30 -7.58 -34.41
C SER A 241 1.31 -6.67 -33.71
N SER A 242 1.82 -5.65 -33.04
CA SER A 242 1.01 -4.64 -32.36
C SER A 242 -0.20 -4.30 -33.26
N GLY A 243 -1.41 -4.17 -32.71
CA GLY A 243 -2.61 -3.95 -33.53
C GLY A 243 -2.41 -2.86 -34.58
N LEU A 244 -1.61 -1.85 -34.23
CA LEU A 244 -1.10 -0.77 -35.07
C LEU A 244 -0.34 -1.24 -36.33
N GLU A 245 0.59 -2.19 -36.24
CA GLU A 245 1.29 -2.71 -37.42
C GLU A 245 0.33 -3.43 -38.37
N SER A 246 -0.62 -4.19 -37.82
CA SER A 246 -1.63 -4.86 -38.65
C SER A 246 -2.60 -3.87 -39.29
N GLU A 247 -2.95 -2.79 -38.60
CA GLU A 247 -3.78 -1.71 -39.10
C GLU A 247 -3.05 -0.88 -40.16
N VAL A 248 -1.77 -0.57 -39.95
CA VAL A 248 -0.90 0.12 -40.91
C VAL A 248 -0.72 -0.70 -42.18
N GLU A 249 -0.50 -2.01 -42.04
CA GLU A 249 -0.44 -2.92 -43.19
C GLU A 249 -1.80 -3.01 -43.91
N GLY A 250 -2.90 -3.00 -43.16
CA GLY A 250 -4.26 -2.91 -43.68
C GLY A 250 -4.53 -1.61 -44.45
N MET A 251 -4.04 -0.47 -43.94
CA MET A 251 -4.13 0.83 -44.60
C MET A 251 -3.30 0.87 -45.89
N LYS A 252 -2.07 0.32 -45.85
CA LYS A 252 -1.19 0.24 -47.02
C LYS A 252 -1.84 -0.55 -48.16
N ARG A 253 -2.45 -1.70 -47.85
CA ARG A 253 -3.22 -2.49 -48.84
C ARG A 253 -4.40 -1.71 -49.43
N LYS A 254 -5.12 -0.93 -48.62
CA LYS A 254 -6.23 -0.09 -49.10
C LYS A 254 -5.72 1.01 -50.05
N LEU A 255 -4.60 1.66 -49.72
CA LEU A 255 -3.95 2.66 -50.58
C LEU A 255 -3.44 2.09 -51.90
N ASP A 256 -2.84 0.90 -51.89
CA ASP A 256 -2.37 0.23 -53.10
C ASP A 256 -3.54 -0.11 -54.03
N ASN A 257 -4.64 -0.60 -53.47
CA ASN A 257 -5.87 -0.89 -54.21
C ASN A 257 -6.49 0.37 -54.82
N GLN A 258 -6.55 1.47 -54.08
CA GLN A 258 -7.01 2.76 -54.59
C GLN A 258 -6.11 3.26 -55.73
N THR A 259 -4.80 3.14 -55.59
CA THR A 259 -3.82 3.52 -56.63
C THR A 259 -4.03 2.72 -57.92
N LEU A 260 -4.31 1.42 -57.80
CA LEU A 260 -4.65 0.56 -58.93
C LEU A 260 -5.96 0.97 -59.62
N LEU A 261 -7.00 1.30 -58.85
CA LEU A 261 -8.27 1.77 -59.39
C LEU A 261 -8.11 3.10 -60.15
N ILE A 262 -7.36 4.05 -59.58
CA ILE A 262 -7.07 5.33 -60.23
C ILE A 262 -6.32 5.12 -61.55
N LYS A 263 -5.32 4.22 -61.58
CA LYS A 263 -4.61 3.87 -62.83
C LYS A 263 -5.54 3.25 -63.89
N LYS A 264 -6.49 2.39 -63.49
CA LYS A 264 -7.48 1.81 -64.41
C LYS A 264 -8.46 2.85 -64.95
N LEU A 265 -8.92 3.77 -64.10
CA LEU A 265 -9.77 4.90 -64.49
C LEU A 265 -9.05 5.81 -65.48
N SER A 266 -7.80 6.20 -65.18
CA SER A 266 -6.98 7.04 -66.08
C SER A 266 -6.83 6.42 -67.47
N ARG A 267 -6.48 5.13 -67.56
CA ARG A 267 -6.41 4.41 -68.84
C ARG A 267 -7.75 4.37 -69.59
N SER A 268 -8.85 4.23 -68.85
CA SER A 268 -10.20 4.24 -69.43
C SER A 268 -10.53 5.62 -70.00
N PHE A 269 -10.25 6.71 -69.27
CA PHE A 269 -10.40 8.08 -69.76
C PHE A 269 -9.54 8.33 -71.01
N GLU A 270 -8.27 7.92 -71.03
CA GLU A 270 -7.43 8.03 -72.22
C GLU A 270 -8.01 7.28 -73.42
N SER A 271 -8.58 6.09 -73.20
CA SER A 271 -9.22 5.30 -74.26
C SER A 271 -10.49 5.98 -74.82
N VAL A 272 -11.28 6.62 -73.96
CA VAL A 272 -12.48 7.36 -74.34
C VAL A 272 -12.12 8.64 -75.11
N ILE A 273 -11.10 9.38 -74.64
CA ILE A 273 -10.58 10.57 -75.32
C ILE A 273 -10.05 10.20 -76.72
N LYS A 274 -9.33 9.09 -76.85
CA LYS A 274 -8.85 8.60 -78.16
C LYS A 274 -10.00 8.23 -79.10
N ARG A 275 -11.04 7.54 -78.61
CA ARG A 275 -12.25 7.21 -79.40
C ARG A 275 -12.99 8.45 -79.89
N ASN A 276 -13.17 9.46 -79.04
CA ASN A 276 -13.86 10.70 -79.43
C ASN A 276 -13.05 11.54 -80.43
N ARG A 277 -11.72 11.51 -80.38
CA ARG A 277 -10.86 12.19 -81.38
C ARG A 277 -10.82 11.52 -82.74
N SER A 278 -11.09 10.22 -82.82
CA SER A 278 -11.19 9.47 -84.08
C SER A 278 -12.58 9.50 -84.73
N SER A 279 -13.55 10.19 -84.10
CA SER A 279 -14.96 10.30 -84.52
C SER A 279 -15.31 11.68 -85.09
N LEU A 280 -14.30 12.55 -85.24
CA LEU A 280 -14.32 13.88 -85.87
C LEU A 280 -13.44 13.83 -87.10
#